data_AF-A0A3L6PC14-F1
#
_entry.id   AF-A0A3L6PC14-F1
#
_cell.length_a   1.000
_cell.length_b   1.000
_cell.length_c   1.000
_cell.angle_alpha   90.00
_cell.angle_beta   90.00
_cell.angle_gamma   90.00
#
_symmetry.space_group_name_H-M   'P 1'
#
loop_
_entity.id
_entity.type
_entity.pdbx_description
1 polymer ?
#
loop_
_entity_poly.entity_id
_entity_poly.type
_entity_poly.pdbx_seq_one_letter_code
_entity_poly.pdbx_strand_id
1 'polypeptide(L)'
;MSTMAQAVPIALDEFERYFSYMPGMLDLFILPGHYIEDWVQIFYSTVFVPSDRSRIMFMFEGERQVLYRSDIAQALRLQLHDIRIHKLVYPGAIPSRRPITTSVFPPDFDIFRICFEEPFGPASPRHPSDLTRLAYIVLEGLRRSLLPRTGNREAMTALQQWLFSFILHQQPFDIVDFLICEIEDVIAEGLTVGRRLPYAHNICYLLARSIAPTGEHLEQWSSSPTGFPDYRPARPEDRRWGQRALAVVQQ
;
A
#
# COMPACT_ATOMS: atom_id res chain seq x y z
N MET A 1 -20.60 4.47 -13.91
CA MET A 1 -19.85 3.24 -14.25
C MET A 1 -18.40 3.46 -13.84
N SER A 2 -17.86 2.62 -12.95
CA SER A 2 -16.47 2.75 -12.45
C SER A 2 -15.48 2.73 -13.62
N THR A 3 -14.42 3.53 -13.54
CA THR A 3 -13.34 3.63 -14.55
C THR A 3 -12.66 2.28 -14.85
N MET A 4 -12.85 1.26 -13.99
CA MET A 4 -12.43 -0.11 -14.25
C MET A 4 -13.29 -0.81 -15.33
N ALA A 5 -14.59 -0.54 -15.41
CA ALA A 5 -15.47 -1.16 -16.40
C ALA A 5 -15.15 -0.78 -17.85
N GLN A 6 -14.47 0.35 -18.07
CA GLN A 6 -14.04 0.80 -19.40
C GLN A 6 -12.66 0.27 -19.81
N ALA A 7 -11.89 -0.30 -18.88
CA ALA A 7 -10.52 -0.77 -19.10
C ALA A 7 -10.39 -2.31 -19.06
N VAL A 8 -11.48 -3.03 -18.79
CA VAL A 8 -11.46 -4.48 -18.53
C VAL A 8 -12.20 -5.21 -19.67
N PRO A 9 -11.50 -6.05 -20.47
CA PRO A 9 -12.14 -6.87 -21.51
C PRO A 9 -12.28 -8.34 -21.07
N ILE A 10 -12.20 -8.55 -19.74
CA ILE A 10 -12.75 -9.69 -19.02
C ILE A 10 -14.17 -9.28 -18.60
N ALA A 11 -15.15 -10.18 -18.60
CA ALA A 11 -16.46 -9.79 -18.08
C ALA A 11 -16.29 -9.35 -16.61
N LEU A 12 -16.89 -8.24 -16.18
CA LEU A 12 -16.80 -7.78 -14.79
C LEU A 12 -17.10 -8.93 -13.81
N ASP A 13 -18.10 -9.75 -14.14
CA ASP A 13 -18.50 -10.95 -13.40
C ASP A 13 -17.41 -12.02 -13.28
N GLU A 14 -16.52 -12.15 -14.27
CA GLU A 14 -15.40 -13.10 -14.25
C GLU A 14 -14.26 -12.57 -13.39
N PHE A 15 -14.00 -11.26 -13.43
CA PHE A 15 -13.07 -10.60 -12.54
C PHE A 15 -13.55 -10.64 -11.08
N GLU A 16 -14.83 -10.41 -10.83
CA GLU A 16 -15.44 -10.53 -9.51
C GLU A 16 -15.33 -11.96 -8.96
N ARG A 17 -15.65 -12.97 -9.79
CA ARG A 17 -15.49 -14.39 -9.43
C ARG A 17 -14.05 -14.74 -9.10
N TYR A 18 -13.08 -14.12 -9.79
CA TYR A 18 -11.66 -14.36 -9.55
C TYR A 18 -11.23 -14.05 -8.10
N PHE A 19 -11.80 -13.02 -7.47
CA PHE A 19 -11.46 -12.62 -6.09
C PHE A 19 -12.36 -13.25 -5.03
N SER A 20 -13.25 -14.17 -5.40
CA SER A 20 -14.18 -14.81 -4.44
C SER A 20 -13.46 -15.59 -3.33
N TYR A 21 -12.22 -16.03 -3.55
CA TYR A 21 -11.39 -16.70 -2.53
C TYR A 21 -10.96 -15.76 -1.39
N MET A 22 -11.01 -14.44 -1.59
CA MET A 22 -10.59 -13.44 -0.62
C MET A 22 -11.58 -12.27 -0.56
N PRO A 23 -12.68 -12.41 0.22
CA PRO A 23 -13.68 -11.37 0.39
C PRO A 23 -13.08 -10.04 0.84
N GLY A 24 -13.58 -8.94 0.27
CA GLY A 24 -13.10 -7.57 0.53
C GLY A 24 -11.86 -7.15 -0.27
N MET A 25 -11.13 -8.10 -0.88
CA MET A 25 -9.96 -7.74 -1.70
C MET A 25 -10.35 -6.92 -2.94
N LEU A 26 -11.46 -7.29 -3.60
CA LEU A 26 -11.96 -6.52 -4.74
C LEU A 26 -12.39 -5.10 -4.33
N ASP A 27 -13.01 -4.97 -3.15
CA ASP A 27 -13.43 -3.67 -2.60
C ASP A 27 -12.24 -2.71 -2.53
N LEU A 28 -11.06 -3.20 -2.10
CA LEU A 28 -9.82 -2.40 -2.09
C LEU A 28 -9.44 -1.87 -3.47
N PHE A 29 -9.61 -2.67 -4.52
CA PHE A 29 -9.23 -2.29 -5.89
C PHE A 29 -10.15 -1.22 -6.47
N ILE A 30 -11.43 -1.22 -6.06
CA ILE A 30 -12.44 -0.28 -6.52
C ILE A 30 -12.59 0.96 -5.63
N LEU A 31 -11.85 1.05 -4.52
CA LEU A 31 -11.89 2.21 -3.64
C LEU A 31 -11.61 3.50 -4.46
N PRO A 32 -12.46 4.53 -4.34
CA PRO A 32 -12.40 5.74 -5.17
C PRO A 32 -11.13 6.57 -5.00
N GLY A 33 -10.24 6.22 -4.06
CA GLY A 33 -8.96 6.89 -3.87
C GLY A 33 -9.06 8.26 -3.18
N HIS A 34 -10.20 8.57 -2.55
CA HIS A 34 -10.39 9.79 -1.77
C HIS A 34 -9.39 9.86 -0.60
N TYR A 35 -8.78 11.02 -0.42
CA TYR A 35 -7.91 11.30 0.71
C TYR A 35 -8.13 12.73 1.26
N ILE A 36 -7.80 12.93 2.53
CA ILE A 36 -7.76 14.23 3.22
C ILE A 36 -6.33 14.40 3.71
N GLU A 37 -5.64 15.41 3.19
CA GLU A 37 -4.21 15.62 3.44
C GLU A 37 -3.89 15.73 4.93
N ASP A 38 -4.64 16.55 5.67
CA ASP A 38 -4.43 16.80 7.10
C ASP A 38 -4.50 15.51 7.92
N TRP A 39 -5.47 14.63 7.62
CA TRP A 39 -5.61 13.35 8.30
C TRP A 39 -4.37 12.48 8.13
N VAL A 40 -3.85 12.42 6.91
CA VAL A 40 -2.69 11.59 6.57
C VAL A 40 -1.40 12.18 7.14
N GLN A 41 -1.27 13.51 7.15
CA GLN A 41 -0.13 14.18 7.77
C GLN A 41 -0.08 13.96 9.28
N ILE A 42 -1.21 14.14 9.98
CA ILE A 42 -1.31 13.87 11.43
C ILE A 42 -1.01 12.39 11.71
N PHE A 43 -1.61 11.49 10.93
CA PHE A 43 -1.36 10.06 11.04
C PHE A 43 0.13 9.76 10.93
N TYR A 44 0.81 10.15 9.84
CA TYR A 44 2.23 9.84 9.66
C TYR A 44 3.16 10.53 10.68
N SER A 45 2.76 11.70 11.20
CA SER A 45 3.55 12.41 12.21
C SER A 45 3.49 11.75 13.59
N THR A 46 2.47 10.93 13.85
CA THR A 46 2.18 10.41 15.20
C THR A 46 2.05 8.89 15.28
N VAL A 47 2.04 8.22 14.13
CA VAL A 47 1.86 6.77 14.06
C VAL A 47 3.04 6.03 14.69
N PHE A 48 2.69 5.03 15.49
CA PHE A 48 3.59 4.11 16.14
C PHE A 48 3.09 2.69 15.94
N VAL A 49 3.98 1.81 15.49
CA VAL A 49 3.73 0.38 15.29
C VAL A 49 4.61 -0.38 16.29
N PRO A 50 4.05 -1.11 17.27
CA PRO A 50 4.83 -1.98 18.13
C PRO A 50 5.48 -3.12 17.34
N SER A 51 6.58 -3.67 17.85
CA SER A 51 7.35 -4.72 17.15
C SER A 51 6.55 -6.00 16.86
N ASP A 52 5.49 -6.29 17.61
CA ASP A 52 4.62 -7.44 17.35
C ASP A 52 3.60 -7.21 16.21
N ARG A 53 3.49 -5.96 15.71
CA ARG A 53 2.54 -5.50 14.69
C ARG A 53 1.08 -5.89 15.02
N SER A 54 0.76 -5.99 16.32
CA SER A 54 -0.58 -6.35 16.81
C SER A 54 -1.58 -5.19 16.69
N ARG A 55 -1.07 -3.95 16.62
CA ARG A 55 -1.85 -2.72 16.57
C ARG A 55 -1.05 -1.58 15.95
N ILE A 56 -1.74 -0.51 15.60
CA ILE A 56 -1.17 0.80 15.29
C ILE A 56 -1.75 1.82 16.26
N MET A 57 -0.94 2.80 16.66
CA MET A 57 -1.36 3.90 17.54
C MET A 57 -1.01 5.22 16.89
N PHE A 58 -1.86 6.23 16.99
CA PHE A 58 -1.64 7.56 16.40
C PHE A 58 -2.56 8.58 17.06
N MET A 59 -2.40 9.86 16.74
CA MET A 59 -3.31 10.92 17.16
C MET A 59 -4.34 11.20 16.08
N PHE A 60 -5.59 11.47 16.47
CA PHE A 60 -6.63 11.97 15.58
C PHE A 60 -7.57 12.87 16.38
N GLU A 61 -7.86 14.07 15.87
CA GLU A 61 -8.69 15.08 16.56
C GLU A 61 -8.26 15.40 18.00
N GLY A 62 -6.95 15.36 18.27
CA GLY A 62 -6.40 15.62 19.61
C GLY A 62 -6.44 14.44 20.57
N GLU A 63 -7.05 13.31 20.17
CA GLU A 63 -7.15 12.10 20.99
C GLU A 63 -6.20 11.01 20.49
N ARG A 64 -5.71 10.19 21.43
CA ARG A 64 -4.91 9.00 21.10
C ARG A 64 -5.82 7.88 20.64
N GLN A 65 -5.59 7.43 19.41
CA GLN A 65 -6.29 6.32 18.79
C GLN A 65 -5.44 5.05 18.79
N VAL A 66 -6.12 3.91 18.84
CA VAL A 66 -5.52 2.58 18.74
C VAL A 66 -6.38 1.74 17.80
N LEU A 67 -5.77 1.19 16.75
CA LEU A 67 -6.42 0.21 15.88
C LEU A 67 -5.67 -1.11 15.98
N TYR A 68 -6.38 -2.15 16.43
CA TYR A 68 -5.91 -3.52 16.37
C TYR A 68 -6.04 -4.07 14.95
N ARG A 69 -5.33 -5.16 14.67
CA ARG A 69 -5.43 -5.83 13.36
C ARG A 69 -6.86 -6.21 12.99
N SER A 70 -7.66 -6.64 13.97
CA SER A 70 -9.08 -6.94 13.78
C SER A 70 -9.89 -5.74 13.33
N ASP A 71 -9.59 -4.56 13.86
CA ASP A 71 -10.30 -3.31 13.53
C ASP A 71 -9.98 -2.90 12.09
N ILE A 72 -8.71 -3.03 11.69
CA ILE A 72 -8.27 -2.78 10.31
C ILE A 72 -8.93 -3.77 9.35
N ALA A 73 -8.92 -5.06 9.69
CA ALA A 73 -9.56 -6.10 8.89
C ALA A 73 -11.06 -5.81 8.72
N GLN A 74 -11.77 -5.50 9.81
CA GLN A 74 -13.19 -5.18 9.79
C GLN A 74 -13.49 -3.93 8.97
N ALA A 75 -12.70 -2.85 9.15
CA ALA A 75 -12.88 -1.60 8.41
C ALA A 75 -12.72 -1.81 6.90
N LEU A 76 -11.75 -2.63 6.49
CA LEU A 76 -11.46 -2.97 5.10
C LEU A 76 -12.27 -4.17 4.57
N ARG A 77 -13.13 -4.78 5.40
CA ARG A 77 -13.90 -6.01 5.10
C ARG A 77 -13.03 -7.20 4.68
N LEU A 78 -11.82 -7.28 5.22
CA LEU A 78 -10.86 -8.33 4.94
C LEU A 78 -10.92 -9.43 6.00
N GLN A 79 -10.44 -10.61 5.62
CA GLN A 79 -10.13 -11.68 6.56
C GLN A 79 -8.65 -11.64 6.94
N LEU A 80 -8.36 -12.01 8.19
CA LEU A 80 -6.99 -12.23 8.63
C LEU A 80 -6.55 -13.63 8.21
N HIS A 81 -5.30 -13.74 7.76
CA HIS A 81 -4.70 -15.00 7.32
C HIS A 81 -3.31 -15.17 7.94
N ASP A 82 -2.80 -16.40 7.97
CA ASP A 82 -1.52 -16.68 8.60
C ASP A 82 -0.31 -16.31 7.73
N ILE A 83 -0.52 -16.32 6.40
CA ILE A 83 0.56 -16.09 5.43
C ILE A 83 0.89 -14.60 5.38
N ARG A 84 2.11 -14.25 5.80
CA ARG A 84 2.62 -12.88 5.83
C ARG A 84 3.69 -12.70 4.76
N ILE A 85 3.33 -12.04 3.66
CA ILE A 85 4.23 -11.86 2.49
C ILE A 85 5.57 -11.24 2.88
N HIS A 86 5.56 -10.24 3.77
CA HIS A 86 6.80 -9.58 4.23
C HIS A 86 7.78 -10.56 4.88
N LYS A 87 7.31 -11.61 5.58
CA LYS A 87 8.17 -12.65 6.16
C LYS A 87 8.78 -13.59 5.11
N LEU A 88 8.11 -13.77 3.97
CA LEU A 88 8.62 -14.57 2.86
C LEU A 88 9.73 -13.82 2.11
N VAL A 89 9.53 -12.51 1.89
CA VAL A 89 10.47 -11.65 1.17
C VAL A 89 11.72 -11.38 2.01
N TYR A 90 11.53 -11.12 3.31
CA TYR A 90 12.58 -10.71 4.24
C TYR A 90 12.60 -11.64 5.47
N PRO A 91 13.01 -12.92 5.31
CA PRO A 91 13.06 -13.86 6.41
C PRO A 91 14.06 -13.41 7.48
N GLY A 92 13.64 -13.47 8.75
CA GLY A 92 14.47 -13.05 9.88
C GLY A 92 14.65 -11.53 10.02
N ALA A 93 13.99 -10.73 9.19
CA ALA A 93 13.98 -9.28 9.35
C ALA A 93 13.33 -8.91 10.70
N ILE A 94 14.01 -8.04 11.45
CA ILE A 94 13.39 -7.34 12.58
C ILE A 94 12.34 -6.37 11.99
N PRO A 95 11.16 -6.20 12.61
CA PRO A 95 10.16 -5.21 12.21
C PRO A 95 10.79 -3.86 11.87
N SER A 96 10.30 -3.26 10.78
CA SER A 96 10.98 -2.55 9.69
C SER A 96 12.40 -2.04 9.95
N ARG A 97 13.27 -2.35 8.99
CA ARG A 97 14.38 -1.51 8.50
C ARG A 97 14.89 -2.18 7.22
N ARG A 98 14.19 -1.94 6.10
CA ARG A 98 14.65 -2.24 4.71
C ARG A 98 16.16 -2.02 4.47
N PRO A 99 16.88 -1.09 5.13
CA PRO A 99 18.32 -0.92 4.91
C PRO A 99 19.22 -2.01 5.52
N ILE A 100 18.73 -2.88 6.42
CA ILE A 100 19.60 -3.77 7.22
C ILE A 100 19.61 -5.22 6.70
N THR A 101 18.53 -5.68 6.07
CA THR A 101 18.49 -7.04 5.53
C THR A 101 19.18 -7.10 4.17
N THR A 102 20.35 -7.73 4.15
CA THR A 102 21.14 -7.94 2.91
C THR A 102 20.53 -8.99 1.99
N SER A 103 19.56 -9.79 2.49
CA SER A 103 18.94 -10.89 1.75
C SER A 103 17.48 -10.58 1.44
N VAL A 104 17.16 -10.53 0.16
CA VAL A 104 15.80 -10.40 -0.38
C VAL A 104 15.52 -11.63 -1.21
N PHE A 105 14.44 -12.34 -0.92
CA PHE A 105 14.11 -13.60 -1.59
C PHE A 105 12.91 -13.41 -2.51
N PRO A 106 13.09 -13.43 -3.84
CA PRO A 106 11.96 -13.52 -4.76
C PRO A 106 11.33 -14.93 -4.72
N PRO A 107 10.08 -15.08 -5.19
CA PRO A 107 9.49 -16.40 -5.37
C PRO A 107 10.26 -17.24 -6.41
N ASP A 108 10.12 -18.56 -6.33
CA ASP A 108 10.62 -19.48 -7.34
C ASP A 108 10.07 -19.12 -8.72
N PHE A 109 10.92 -19.28 -9.76
CA PHE A 109 10.57 -18.93 -11.14
C PHE A 109 9.26 -19.58 -11.58
N ASP A 110 9.08 -20.87 -11.29
CA ASP A 110 7.89 -21.63 -11.73
C ASP A 110 6.60 -21.12 -11.09
N ILE A 111 6.68 -20.58 -9.88
CA ILE A 111 5.54 -19.98 -9.18
C ILE A 111 5.18 -18.64 -9.83
N PHE A 112 6.20 -17.81 -10.10
CA PHE A 112 5.98 -16.45 -10.59
C PHE A 112 5.73 -16.36 -12.10
N ARG A 113 6.16 -17.37 -12.87
CA ARG A 113 5.96 -17.50 -14.32
C ARG A 113 4.53 -17.23 -14.79
N ILE A 114 3.52 -17.56 -13.98
CA ILE A 114 2.09 -17.33 -14.28
C ILE A 114 1.77 -15.85 -14.60
N CYS A 115 2.63 -14.92 -14.15
CA CYS A 115 2.44 -13.50 -14.35
C CYS A 115 2.76 -13.03 -15.78
N PHE A 116 3.48 -13.81 -16.61
CA PHE A 116 4.05 -13.33 -17.89
C PHE A 116 3.54 -14.11 -19.10
N GLU A 117 3.45 -13.42 -20.23
CA GLU A 117 3.15 -14.02 -21.53
C GLU A 117 4.35 -14.85 -22.04
N GLU A 118 4.09 -15.92 -22.79
CA GLU A 118 5.16 -16.68 -23.42
C GLU A 118 5.72 -15.95 -24.67
N PRO A 119 7.04 -16.02 -24.94
CA PRO A 119 8.06 -16.76 -24.19
C PRO A 119 8.63 -15.97 -23.00
N PHE A 120 8.57 -16.56 -21.80
CA PHE A 120 9.19 -16.02 -20.59
C PHE A 120 10.09 -17.08 -19.94
N GLY A 121 11.36 -16.76 -19.70
CA GLY A 121 12.37 -17.68 -19.16
C GLY A 121 13.03 -17.14 -17.89
N PRO A 122 13.84 -17.96 -17.19
CA PRO A 122 14.47 -17.57 -15.92
C PRO A 122 15.37 -16.32 -15.99
N ALA A 123 15.96 -16.07 -17.16
CA ALA A 123 16.80 -14.90 -17.43
C ALA A 123 16.04 -13.72 -18.05
N SER A 124 14.74 -13.87 -18.34
CA SER A 124 13.94 -12.80 -18.92
C SER A 124 13.79 -11.64 -17.93
N PRO A 125 13.82 -10.39 -18.41
CA PRO A 125 13.54 -9.25 -17.56
C PRO A 125 12.08 -9.29 -17.08
N ARG A 126 11.83 -8.82 -15.86
CA ARG A 126 10.50 -8.84 -15.21
C ARG A 126 9.80 -7.50 -15.39
N HIS A 127 9.61 -7.08 -16.65
CA HIS A 127 8.99 -5.80 -16.97
C HIS A 127 7.46 -5.89 -16.89
N PRO A 128 6.78 -4.85 -16.38
CA PRO A 128 5.31 -4.79 -16.40
C PRO A 128 4.67 -4.89 -17.79
N SER A 129 5.42 -4.59 -18.87
CA SER A 129 4.97 -4.72 -20.26
C SER A 129 4.77 -6.16 -20.71
N ASP A 130 5.41 -7.11 -20.02
CA ASP A 130 5.49 -8.51 -20.42
C ASP A 130 4.46 -9.37 -19.65
N LEU A 131 3.64 -8.71 -18.83
CA LEU A 131 2.64 -9.36 -18.00
C LEU A 131 1.50 -9.93 -18.84
N THR A 132 0.95 -11.05 -18.38
CA THR A 132 -0.35 -11.51 -18.88
C THR A 132 -1.41 -10.45 -18.63
N ARG A 133 -2.47 -10.47 -19.43
CA ARG A 133 -3.56 -9.51 -19.28
C ARG A 133 -4.14 -9.46 -17.86
N LEU A 134 -4.37 -10.62 -17.24
CA LEU A 134 -4.89 -10.71 -15.88
C LEU A 134 -3.91 -10.09 -14.88
N ALA A 135 -2.63 -10.42 -14.99
CA ALA A 135 -1.58 -9.86 -14.14
C ALA A 135 -1.46 -8.34 -14.29
N TYR A 136 -1.62 -7.80 -15.50
CA TYR A 136 -1.65 -6.36 -15.74
C TYR A 136 -2.85 -5.68 -15.05
N ILE A 137 -4.05 -6.26 -15.14
CA ILE A 137 -5.24 -5.71 -14.45
C ILE A 137 -5.04 -5.73 -12.93
N VAL A 138 -4.49 -6.82 -12.40
CA VAL A 138 -4.13 -6.93 -10.98
C VAL A 138 -3.10 -5.85 -10.60
N LEU A 139 -2.08 -5.61 -11.42
CA LEU A 139 -1.09 -4.56 -11.18
C LEU A 139 -1.73 -3.18 -11.04
N GLU A 140 -2.66 -2.85 -11.93
CA GLU A 140 -3.35 -1.57 -11.91
C GLU A 140 -4.28 -1.45 -10.69
N GLY A 141 -4.98 -2.52 -10.32
CA GLY A 141 -5.77 -2.58 -9.08
C GLY A 141 -4.89 -2.37 -7.84
N LEU A 142 -3.74 -3.05 -7.79
CA LEU A 142 -2.78 -2.92 -6.70
C LEU A 142 -2.17 -1.51 -6.63
N ARG A 143 -1.75 -0.91 -7.75
CA ARG A 143 -1.22 0.48 -7.77
C ARG A 143 -2.23 1.51 -7.28
N ARG A 144 -3.52 1.25 -7.46
CA ARG A 144 -4.58 2.14 -6.94
C ARG A 144 -4.80 1.96 -5.44
N SER A 145 -4.50 0.78 -4.90
CA SER A 145 -4.91 0.33 -3.56
C SER A 145 -3.71 0.00 -2.65
N LEU A 146 -3.00 -1.10 -2.91
CA LEU A 146 -2.02 -1.74 -2.03
C LEU A 146 -0.55 -1.50 -2.39
N LEU A 147 -0.24 -0.89 -3.53
CA LEU A 147 1.13 -0.54 -3.88
C LEU A 147 1.32 0.97 -3.85
N PRO A 148 2.49 1.47 -3.41
CA PRO A 148 2.81 2.88 -3.55
C PRO A 148 2.76 3.24 -5.03
N ARG A 149 2.03 4.32 -5.37
CA ARG A 149 1.95 4.82 -6.75
C ARG A 149 3.31 5.29 -7.30
N THR A 150 4.30 5.47 -6.42
CA THR A 150 5.69 5.81 -6.75
C THR A 150 6.60 4.64 -6.46
N GLY A 151 7.06 3.95 -7.51
CA GLY A 151 8.01 2.84 -7.45
C GLY A 151 8.80 2.72 -8.76
N ASN A 152 9.89 1.93 -8.74
CA ASN A 152 10.67 1.66 -9.95
C ASN A 152 9.74 1.08 -11.03
N ARG A 153 9.63 1.75 -12.17
CA ARG A 153 8.76 1.34 -13.29
C ARG A 153 9.43 0.31 -14.19
N GLU A 154 10.73 0.08 -14.00
CA GLU A 154 11.53 -0.79 -14.85
C GLU A 154 11.33 -2.27 -14.47
N ALA A 155 11.53 -2.68 -13.21
CA ALA A 155 11.40 -4.09 -12.83
C ALA A 155 10.56 -4.31 -11.56
N MET A 156 9.83 -5.44 -11.52
CA MET A 156 9.05 -5.83 -10.35
C MET A 156 9.94 -6.20 -9.15
N THR A 157 9.69 -5.59 -8.00
CA THR A 157 10.41 -5.90 -6.75
C THR A 157 10.04 -7.29 -6.24
N ALA A 158 10.90 -7.95 -5.44
CA ALA A 158 10.58 -9.26 -4.86
C ALA A 158 9.25 -9.27 -4.08
N LEU A 159 8.95 -8.19 -3.35
CA LEU A 159 7.66 -8.00 -2.67
C LEU A 159 6.49 -8.00 -3.65
N GLN A 160 6.61 -7.28 -4.77
CA GLN A 160 5.60 -7.29 -5.83
C GLN A 160 5.48 -8.68 -6.47
N GLN A 161 6.59 -9.39 -6.69
CA GLN A 161 6.57 -10.73 -7.27
C GLN A 161 5.82 -11.74 -6.38
N TRP A 162 6.06 -11.71 -5.08
CA TRP A 162 5.30 -12.53 -4.11
C TRP A 162 3.82 -12.14 -4.09
N LEU A 163 3.51 -10.85 -3.99
CA LEU A 163 2.13 -10.35 -4.00
C LEU A 163 1.35 -10.84 -5.23
N PHE A 164 1.96 -10.77 -6.40
CA PHE A 164 1.36 -11.26 -7.64
C PHE A 164 1.19 -12.77 -7.63
N SER A 165 2.17 -13.52 -7.14
CA SER A 165 2.09 -14.97 -7.06
C SER A 165 0.90 -15.40 -6.22
N PHE A 166 0.74 -14.85 -5.00
CA PHE A 166 -0.41 -15.18 -4.15
C PHE A 166 -1.74 -14.84 -4.82
N ILE A 167 -1.84 -13.67 -5.42
CA ILE A 167 -3.07 -13.23 -6.06
C ILE A 167 -3.42 -14.10 -7.27
N LEU A 168 -2.43 -14.38 -8.12
CA LEU A 168 -2.64 -15.11 -9.37
C LEU A 168 -2.88 -16.61 -9.18
N HIS A 169 -2.37 -17.17 -8.08
CA HIS A 169 -2.64 -18.55 -7.65
C HIS A 169 -3.87 -18.66 -6.74
N GLN A 170 -4.62 -17.57 -6.52
CA GLN A 170 -5.79 -17.54 -5.64
C GLN A 170 -5.50 -18.03 -4.21
N GLN A 171 -4.33 -17.68 -3.68
CA GLN A 171 -3.91 -18.04 -2.34
C GLN A 171 -4.13 -16.87 -1.38
N PRO A 172 -4.88 -17.06 -0.28
CA PRO A 172 -5.11 -16.00 0.68
C PRO A 172 -3.84 -15.65 1.46
N PHE A 173 -3.68 -14.37 1.79
CA PHE A 173 -2.56 -13.84 2.57
C PHE A 173 -3.00 -12.65 3.42
N ASP A 174 -2.20 -12.29 4.42
CA ASP A 174 -2.55 -11.25 5.38
C ASP A 174 -2.28 -9.85 4.81
N ILE A 175 -3.31 -9.25 4.20
CA ILE A 175 -3.26 -7.87 3.70
C ILE A 175 -3.09 -6.87 4.86
N VAL A 176 -3.61 -7.16 6.05
CA VAL A 176 -3.44 -6.27 7.21
C VAL A 176 -1.98 -6.24 7.65
N ASP A 177 -1.33 -7.40 7.71
CA ASP A 177 0.12 -7.47 7.95
C ASP A 177 0.89 -6.66 6.91
N PHE A 178 0.55 -6.85 5.63
CA PHE A 178 1.18 -6.15 4.53
C PHE A 178 1.06 -4.62 4.69
N LEU A 179 -0.15 -4.10 4.94
CA LEU A 179 -0.38 -2.67 5.13
C LEU A 179 0.38 -2.11 6.33
N ILE A 180 0.39 -2.82 7.46
CA ILE A 180 1.14 -2.39 8.65
C ILE A 180 2.63 -2.33 8.35
N CYS A 181 3.19 -3.34 7.69
CA CYS A 181 4.61 -3.35 7.31
C CYS A 181 4.97 -2.19 6.39
N GLU A 182 4.12 -1.90 5.41
CA GLU A 182 4.35 -0.79 4.48
C GLU A 182 4.25 0.58 5.17
N ILE A 183 3.34 0.75 6.12
CA ILE A 183 3.28 1.95 6.97
C ILE A 183 4.56 2.08 7.80
N GLU A 184 5.01 0.97 8.41
CA GLU A 184 6.23 0.90 9.20
C GLU A 184 7.46 1.32 8.37
N ASP A 185 7.59 0.80 7.15
CA ASP A 185 8.67 1.12 6.22
C ASP A 185 8.67 2.62 5.84
N VAL A 186 7.49 3.21 5.63
CA VAL A 186 7.37 4.66 5.31
C VAL A 186 7.84 5.53 6.48
N ILE A 187 7.54 5.14 7.72
CA ILE A 187 8.00 5.83 8.92
C ILE A 187 9.52 5.70 9.05
N ALA A 188 10.06 4.49 8.85
CA ALA A 188 11.47 4.17 9.03
C ALA A 188 12.40 4.83 7.98
N GLU A 189 11.96 4.93 6.72
CA GLU A 189 12.71 5.65 5.68
C GLU A 189 12.74 7.17 5.94
N GLY A 190 11.86 7.67 6.82
CA GLY A 190 11.53 9.07 6.97
C GLY A 190 10.91 9.59 5.68
N LEU A 191 9.94 10.49 5.75
CA LEU A 191 9.32 11.12 4.56
C LEU A 191 10.30 12.03 3.75
N THR A 192 11.60 11.74 3.81
CA THR A 192 12.78 12.46 3.31
C THR A 192 12.96 12.36 1.81
N VAL A 193 12.49 11.28 1.19
CA VAL A 193 12.40 11.16 -0.26
C VAL A 193 11.05 11.77 -0.64
N GLY A 194 11.01 12.79 -1.50
CA GLY A 194 9.80 13.53 -1.93
C GLY A 194 8.69 12.67 -2.56
N ARG A 195 8.18 11.72 -1.80
CA ARG A 195 7.19 10.72 -2.14
C ARG A 195 5.84 11.21 -1.63
N ARG A 196 4.91 11.23 -2.57
CA ARG A 196 3.48 11.45 -2.37
C ARG A 196 2.99 10.57 -1.22
N LEU A 197 2.25 11.15 -0.27
CA LEU A 197 1.66 10.49 0.91
C LEU A 197 1.27 9.02 0.61
N PRO A 198 2.13 8.04 0.94
CA PRO A 198 1.89 6.65 0.58
C PRO A 198 0.59 6.18 1.24
N TYR A 199 -0.19 5.34 0.55
CA TYR A 199 -1.41 4.75 1.12
C TYR A 199 -2.44 5.74 1.68
N ALA A 200 -2.38 7.03 1.30
CA ALA A 200 -3.24 8.09 1.84
C ALA A 200 -4.74 7.74 1.74
N HIS A 201 -5.18 7.14 0.63
CA HIS A 201 -6.56 6.68 0.48
C HIS A 201 -6.94 5.56 1.43
N ASN A 202 -6.05 4.58 1.66
CA ASN A 202 -6.32 3.49 2.61
C ASN A 202 -6.37 4.03 4.04
N ILE A 203 -5.47 4.95 4.38
CA ILE A 203 -5.43 5.60 5.69
C ILE A 203 -6.72 6.39 5.91
N CYS A 204 -7.10 7.26 4.98
CA CYS A 204 -8.34 8.03 5.11
C CYS A 204 -9.59 7.15 5.15
N TYR A 205 -9.65 6.12 4.31
CA TYR A 205 -10.75 5.15 4.35
C TYR A 205 -10.81 4.43 5.70
N LEU A 206 -9.67 3.97 6.21
CA LEU A 206 -9.58 3.33 7.53
C LEU A 206 -10.07 4.28 8.63
N LEU A 207 -9.61 5.54 8.64
CA LEU A 207 -10.02 6.54 9.62
C LEU A 207 -11.53 6.82 9.55
N ALA A 208 -12.06 7.07 8.35
CA ALA A 208 -13.49 7.32 8.13
C ALA A 208 -14.38 6.14 8.55
N ARG A 209 -13.88 4.90 8.45
CA ARG A 209 -14.65 3.70 8.79
C ARG A 209 -14.50 3.24 10.24
N SER A 210 -13.37 3.54 10.90
CA SER A 210 -13.05 3.00 12.23
C SER A 210 -13.18 4.02 13.37
N ILE A 211 -12.77 5.27 13.16
CA ILE A 211 -12.64 6.28 14.23
C ILE A 211 -13.60 7.45 14.00
N ALA A 212 -13.82 7.78 12.74
CA ALA A 212 -14.62 8.91 12.30
C ALA A 212 -15.89 8.50 11.51
N PRO A 213 -16.74 7.56 11.99
CA PRO A 213 -17.94 7.14 11.27
C PRO A 213 -19.10 8.16 11.38
N THR A 214 -18.82 9.44 11.63
CA THR A 214 -19.83 10.50 11.65
C THR A 214 -20.21 10.88 10.22
N GLY A 215 -21.45 11.32 10.02
CA GLY A 215 -21.94 11.75 8.70
C GLY A 215 -21.05 12.83 8.08
N GLU A 216 -20.60 13.79 8.90
CA GLU A 216 -19.72 14.88 8.49
C GLU A 216 -18.37 14.38 7.92
N HIS A 217 -17.70 13.46 8.60
CA HIS A 217 -16.43 12.91 8.15
C HIS A 217 -16.56 12.05 6.90
N LEU A 218 -17.65 11.29 6.77
CA LEU A 218 -17.95 10.52 5.58
C LEU A 218 -18.28 11.42 4.37
N GLU A 219 -19.03 12.51 4.59
CA GLU A 219 -19.31 13.52 3.59
C GLU A 219 -18.04 14.26 3.16
N GLN A 220 -17.20 14.67 4.10
CA GLN A 220 -15.92 15.32 3.84
C GLN A 220 -14.98 14.41 3.04
N TRP A 221 -14.90 13.12 3.39
CA TRP A 221 -14.09 12.15 2.67
C TRP A 221 -14.65 11.87 1.26
N SER A 222 -15.96 11.63 1.14
CA SER A 222 -16.59 11.33 -0.16
C SER A 222 -16.59 12.51 -1.14
N SER A 223 -16.47 13.74 -0.64
CA SER A 223 -16.32 14.95 -1.45
C SER A 223 -14.86 15.32 -1.74
N SER A 224 -13.89 14.57 -1.20
CA SER A 224 -12.48 14.90 -1.31
C SER A 224 -11.90 14.54 -2.69
N PRO A 225 -10.73 15.11 -3.08
CA PRO A 225 -10.09 14.78 -4.34
C PRO A 225 -9.73 13.29 -4.45
N THR A 226 -9.95 12.72 -5.63
CA THR A 226 -9.48 11.37 -6.02
C THR A 226 -8.21 11.40 -6.87
N GLY A 227 -7.86 12.60 -7.37
CA GLY A 227 -6.63 12.89 -8.06
C GLY A 227 -5.53 13.21 -7.05
N PHE A 228 -4.49 12.38 -7.00
CA PHE A 228 -3.35 12.59 -6.12
C PHE A 228 -2.38 13.58 -6.77
N PRO A 229 -2.14 14.76 -6.18
CA PRO A 229 -1.16 15.69 -6.70
C PRO A 229 0.26 15.09 -6.61
N ASP A 230 1.12 15.51 -7.54
CA ASP A 230 2.55 15.30 -7.44
C ASP A 230 3.07 16.14 -6.25
N TYR A 231 3.43 15.49 -5.14
CA TYR A 231 4.08 16.17 -4.00
C TYR A 231 5.38 16.83 -4.46
N ARG A 232 5.46 18.16 -4.34
CA ARG A 232 6.67 18.94 -4.62
C ARG A 232 7.32 19.30 -3.28
N PRO A 233 8.49 18.75 -2.94
CA PRO A 233 9.20 19.17 -1.74
C PRO A 233 9.53 20.67 -1.81
N ALA A 234 9.47 21.35 -0.67
CA ALA A 234 9.88 22.74 -0.53
C ALA A 234 11.36 22.87 -0.96
N ARG A 235 11.65 23.79 -1.88
CA ARG A 235 13.02 24.06 -2.33
C ARG A 235 13.86 24.57 -1.14
N PRO A 236 15.19 24.44 -1.15
CA PRO A 236 16.05 25.04 -0.12
C PRO A 236 15.85 26.56 0.05
N GLU A 237 15.29 27.20 -0.97
CA GLU A 237 14.96 28.63 -1.03
C GLU A 237 13.56 28.97 -0.48
N ASP A 238 12.75 27.95 -0.15
CA ASP A 238 11.35 28.10 0.23
C ASP A 238 11.24 28.57 1.69
N ARG A 239 10.50 29.66 1.92
CA ARG A 239 10.31 30.29 3.25
C ARG A 239 9.68 29.37 4.30
N ARG A 240 9.15 28.21 3.89
CA ARG A 240 8.62 27.15 4.76
C ARG A 240 9.71 26.33 5.48
N TRP A 241 10.98 26.48 5.10
CA TRP A 241 12.14 26.00 5.87
C TRP A 241 12.32 26.84 7.15
N GLY A 242 11.42 26.68 8.12
CA GLY A 242 11.52 27.32 9.42
C GLY A 242 12.79 26.89 10.16
N GLN A 243 13.66 27.87 10.45
CA GLN A 243 14.73 27.96 11.47
C GLN A 243 15.59 26.73 11.87
N ARG A 244 15.55 25.59 11.19
CA ARG A 244 16.49 24.48 11.43
C ARG A 244 17.81 24.61 10.64
N ALA A 245 17.97 25.67 9.85
CA ALA A 245 19.20 25.97 9.10
C ALA A 245 20.23 26.86 9.83
N LEU A 246 19.98 27.29 11.08
CA LEU A 246 20.97 28.08 11.84
C LEU A 246 21.87 27.23 12.76
N ALA A 247 21.65 25.92 12.87
CA ALA A 247 22.47 25.04 13.71
C ALA A 247 23.50 24.19 12.94
N VAL A 248 23.51 24.23 11.60
CA VAL A 248 24.43 23.42 10.76
C VAL A 248 25.51 24.27 10.07
N VAL A 249 25.60 25.58 10.39
CA VAL A 249 26.65 26.48 9.86
C VAL A 249 27.67 26.89 10.93
N GLN A 250 27.68 26.25 12.10
CA GLN A 250 28.74 26.46 13.11
C GLN A 250 29.13 25.17 13.82
N GLN A 251 29.73 24.21 13.10
CA GLN A 251 30.79 23.32 13.61
C GLN A 251 31.75 22.98 12.47
#